data_AF-A0A520BGL5-F1
#
_entry.id   AF-A0A520BGL5-F1
#
_cell.length_a   1.000
_cell.length_b   1.000
_cell.length_c   1.000
_cell.angle_alpha   90.00
_cell.angle_beta   90.00
_cell.angle_gamma   90.00
#
_symmetry.space_group_name_H-M   'P 1'
#
loop_
_entity.id
_entity.type
_entity.pdbx_description
1 polymer ?
#
loop_
_entity_poly.entity_id
_entity_poly.type
_entity_poly.pdbx_seq_one_letter_code
_entity_poly.pdbx_strand_id
1 'polypeptide(L)'
;MFHSRYVKYQLPLLIALICLFLGCSADRVLSRKVASAFKNSELIKQYQVGFALYNSESEKMVFSHDASKQFTPASNTKLFTFYAALKMIPDSMPSLRYIEKNDSLIFWGTGDPSFLQSVLKDKTAYNFLLAGNKKLFFAPGRYTGNFFGAGWAWDDYNDYYQAEINDLPLLDNTVWVKGNARGGFSVTPKNFSACFIKDSTKTTGDFFIKRKFNTNEFDYNAVTVKSDYTQQIPFKVSPATTVGLLADTLHKSVELINMKMPSNAKTLYGTSRDSVLKAMLLPSDNFIAEQLLLVCGNKISDTLNTEKTIQYVLKNYLADLPQKPRWIDGSGLSRMNLLSPDDMIAVLNLISKEVNNQAKLFDMLP
;
A
#
# COMPACT_ATOMS: atom_id res chain seq x y z
N MET A 1 42.24 -51.88 23.02
CA MET A 1 42.17 -50.41 22.96
C MET A 1 41.35 -49.91 21.74
N PHE A 2 40.21 -50.53 21.40
CA PHE A 2 39.41 -50.21 20.20
C PHE A 2 37.92 -49.88 20.46
N HIS A 3 37.44 -49.96 21.71
CA HIS A 3 36.01 -49.76 22.01
C HIS A 3 35.60 -48.31 22.33
N SER A 4 36.55 -47.37 22.42
CA SER A 4 36.25 -46.00 22.89
C SER A 4 35.86 -45.01 21.77
N ARG A 5 36.09 -45.34 20.49
CA ARG A 5 35.82 -44.40 19.38
C ARG A 5 34.38 -44.44 18.83
N TYR A 6 33.61 -45.51 19.05
CA TYR A 6 32.24 -45.63 18.52
C TYR A 6 31.19 -44.89 19.37
N VAL A 7 31.40 -44.78 20.69
CA VAL A 7 30.43 -44.13 21.60
C VAL A 7 30.34 -42.62 21.38
N LYS A 8 31.43 -41.97 20.92
CA LYS A 8 31.46 -40.52 20.70
C LYS A 8 30.55 -40.02 19.56
N TYR A 9 30.17 -40.88 18.62
CA TYR A 9 29.25 -40.52 17.53
C TYR A 9 27.80 -40.95 17.77
N GLN A 10 27.55 -41.87 18.71
CA GLN A 10 26.19 -42.34 19.02
C GLN A 10 25.41 -41.39 19.92
N LEU A 11 26.08 -40.72 20.86
CA LEU A 11 25.43 -39.76 21.77
C LEU A 11 24.86 -38.52 21.03
N PRO A 12 25.60 -37.84 20.12
CA PRO A 12 25.02 -36.76 19.32
C PRO A 12 23.90 -37.23 18.39
N LEU A 13 24.00 -38.45 17.84
CA LEU A 13 22.97 -39.03 16.98
C LEU A 13 21.68 -39.34 17.76
N LEU A 14 21.80 -39.86 18.99
CA LEU A 14 20.68 -40.13 19.88
C LEU A 14 20.00 -38.84 20.34
N ILE A 15 20.77 -37.80 20.67
CA ILE A 15 20.26 -36.47 21.03
C ILE A 15 19.53 -35.84 19.83
N ALA A 16 20.10 -35.91 18.62
CA ALA A 16 19.43 -35.46 17.41
C ALA A 16 18.12 -36.22 17.14
N LEU A 17 18.10 -37.54 17.35
CA LEU A 17 16.88 -38.35 17.23
C LEU A 17 15.81 -37.91 18.24
N ILE A 18 16.18 -37.71 19.51
CA ILE A 18 15.25 -37.29 20.57
C ILE A 18 14.68 -35.90 20.26
N CYS A 19 15.49 -34.95 19.80
CA CYS A 19 15.03 -33.63 19.37
C CYS A 19 14.04 -33.69 18.19
N LEU A 20 14.25 -34.61 17.23
CA LEU A 20 13.33 -34.83 16.10
C LEU A 20 11.97 -35.41 16.54
N PHE A 21 11.95 -36.29 17.55
CA PHE A 21 10.70 -36.85 18.10
C PHE A 21 9.91 -35.83 18.94
N LEU A 22 10.61 -34.95 19.67
CA LEU A 22 9.97 -33.91 20.48
C LEU A 22 9.26 -32.86 19.59
N GLY A 23 9.87 -32.42 18.49
CA GLY A 23 9.25 -31.48 17.55
C GLY A 23 7.94 -31.99 16.93
N CYS A 24 7.92 -33.25 16.49
CA CYS A 24 6.70 -33.90 15.98
C CYS A 24 5.59 -34.02 17.04
N SER A 25 5.95 -34.14 18.32
CA SER A 25 4.96 -34.24 19.40
C SER A 25 4.28 -32.90 19.68
N ALA A 26 5.04 -31.79 19.64
CA ALA A 26 4.52 -30.45 19.86
C ALA A 26 3.53 -30.04 18.76
N ASP A 27 3.88 -30.23 17.49
CA ASP A 27 3.00 -29.95 16.35
C ASP A 27 1.70 -30.77 16.43
N ARG A 28 1.78 -32.07 16.79
CA ARG A 28 0.58 -32.91 16.98
C ARG A 28 -0.30 -32.42 18.12
N VAL A 29 0.28 -32.01 19.24
CA VAL A 29 -0.47 -31.45 20.37
C VAL A 29 -1.15 -30.15 19.97
N LEU A 30 -0.45 -29.27 19.26
CA LEU A 30 -0.99 -27.99 18.80
C LEU A 30 -2.12 -28.22 17.78
N SER A 31 -1.91 -29.09 16.80
CA SER A 31 -2.91 -29.49 15.81
C SER A 31 -4.21 -29.99 16.48
N ARG A 32 -4.11 -30.86 17.50
CA ARG A 32 -5.29 -31.33 18.26
C ARG A 32 -5.99 -30.21 19.03
N LYS A 33 -5.24 -29.27 19.63
CA LYS A 33 -5.81 -28.11 20.34
C LYS A 33 -6.59 -27.22 19.38
N VAL A 34 -6.01 -26.90 18.22
CA VAL A 34 -6.66 -26.09 17.19
C VAL A 34 -7.90 -26.82 16.64
N ALA A 35 -7.80 -28.11 16.33
CA ALA A 35 -8.94 -28.91 15.88
C ALA A 35 -10.10 -28.90 16.88
N SER A 36 -9.80 -29.01 18.19
CA SER A 36 -10.80 -28.91 19.26
C SER A 36 -11.45 -27.53 19.31
N ALA A 37 -10.66 -26.45 19.17
CA ALA A 37 -11.19 -25.09 19.12
C ALA A 37 -12.13 -24.88 17.92
N PHE A 38 -11.77 -25.37 16.73
CA PHE A 38 -12.63 -25.35 15.54
C PHE A 38 -13.93 -26.13 15.76
N LYS A 39 -13.84 -27.35 16.31
CA LYS A 39 -15.01 -28.21 16.53
C LYS A 39 -16.02 -27.61 17.53
N ASN A 40 -15.51 -26.94 18.57
CA ASN A 40 -16.33 -26.44 19.68
C ASN A 40 -16.77 -24.99 19.51
N SER A 41 -16.21 -24.24 18.57
CA SER A 41 -16.61 -22.85 18.29
C SER A 41 -17.97 -22.80 17.61
N GLU A 42 -18.94 -22.13 18.23
CA GLU A 42 -20.22 -21.82 17.61
C GLU A 42 -20.07 -20.82 16.46
N LEU A 43 -19.15 -19.86 16.60
CA LEU A 43 -18.88 -18.85 15.58
C LEU A 43 -18.37 -19.48 14.29
N ILE A 44 -17.40 -20.40 14.37
CA ILE A 44 -16.83 -21.05 13.18
C ILE A 44 -17.88 -21.88 12.43
N LYS A 45 -18.89 -22.42 13.12
CA LYS A 45 -19.99 -23.16 12.49
C LYS A 45 -20.96 -22.28 11.70
N GLN A 46 -21.00 -20.97 11.99
CA GLN A 46 -21.91 -20.03 11.34
C GLN A 46 -21.33 -19.42 10.07
N TYR A 47 -20.01 -19.44 9.89
CA TYR A 47 -19.32 -18.75 8.78
C TYR A 47 -18.40 -19.69 8.01
N GLN A 48 -18.11 -19.35 6.76
CA GLN A 48 -17.09 -20.05 6.00
C GLN A 48 -15.71 -19.53 6.43
N VAL A 49 -14.89 -20.40 7.01
CA VAL A 49 -13.57 -20.04 7.56
C VAL A 49 -12.49 -20.83 6.82
N GLY A 50 -11.51 -20.14 6.26
CA GLY A 50 -10.25 -20.72 5.80
C GLY A 50 -9.18 -20.53 6.86
N PHE A 51 -8.46 -21.60 7.21
CA PHE A 51 -7.39 -21.54 8.20
C PHE A 51 -6.26 -22.48 7.86
N ALA A 52 -5.04 -22.00 8.04
CA ALA A 52 -3.83 -22.79 7.91
C ALA A 52 -2.83 -22.37 8.98
N LEU A 53 -2.27 -23.36 9.67
CA LEU A 53 -1.21 -23.19 10.65
C LEU A 53 0.02 -23.94 10.15
N TYR A 54 1.08 -23.17 9.90
CA TYR A 54 2.31 -23.65 9.31
C TYR A 54 3.49 -23.42 10.24
N ASN A 55 4.35 -24.43 10.37
CA ASN A 55 5.61 -24.34 11.08
C ASN A 55 6.70 -23.99 10.06
N SER A 56 7.25 -22.78 10.16
CA SER A 56 8.27 -22.28 9.22
C SER A 56 9.66 -22.89 9.43
N GLU A 57 9.98 -23.39 10.63
CA GLU A 57 11.27 -24.04 10.89
C GLU A 57 11.32 -25.46 10.32
N SER A 58 10.22 -26.20 10.46
CA SER A 58 10.12 -27.58 9.97
C SER A 58 9.50 -27.70 8.58
N GLU A 59 9.09 -26.58 7.99
CA GLU A 59 8.41 -26.44 6.71
C GLU A 59 7.18 -27.33 6.56
N LYS A 60 6.36 -27.42 7.61
CA LYS A 60 5.21 -28.34 7.68
C LYS A 60 3.91 -27.64 8.02
N MET A 61 2.86 -28.04 7.32
CA MET A 61 1.49 -27.74 7.72
C MET A 61 1.14 -28.52 9.00
N VAL A 62 0.87 -27.79 10.07
CA VAL A 62 0.51 -28.34 11.40
C VAL A 62 -0.99 -28.62 11.47
N PHE A 63 -1.80 -27.71 10.93
CA PHE A 63 -3.25 -27.85 10.87
C PHE A 63 -3.81 -27.04 9.71
N SER A 64 -4.81 -27.56 9.01
CA SER A 64 -5.52 -26.84 7.96
C SER A 64 -7.02 -27.12 8.01
N HIS A 65 -7.80 -26.12 7.63
CA HIS A 65 -9.24 -26.19 7.44
C HIS A 65 -9.59 -25.31 6.24
N ASP A 66 -10.09 -25.92 5.15
CA ASP A 66 -10.43 -25.20 3.92
C ASP A 66 -9.30 -24.29 3.37
N ALA A 67 -8.03 -24.67 3.62
CA ALA A 67 -6.86 -23.84 3.34
C ALA A 67 -6.60 -23.57 1.85
N SER A 68 -7.14 -24.41 0.96
CA SER A 68 -7.06 -24.24 -0.49
C SER A 68 -8.26 -23.50 -1.09
N LYS A 69 -9.32 -23.24 -0.30
CA LYS A 69 -10.46 -22.45 -0.76
C LYS A 69 -10.10 -20.97 -0.79
N GLN A 70 -10.73 -20.23 -1.69
CA GLN A 70 -10.46 -18.80 -1.83
C GLN A 70 -11.49 -17.97 -1.05
N PHE A 71 -10.99 -16.90 -0.42
CA PHE A 71 -11.76 -15.99 0.42
C PHE A 71 -11.42 -14.55 0.07
N THR A 72 -12.32 -13.62 0.38
CA THR A 72 -12.00 -12.18 0.31
C THR A 72 -10.98 -11.86 1.42
N PRO A 73 -9.75 -11.47 1.08
CA PRO A 73 -8.66 -11.34 2.05
C PRO A 73 -8.65 -10.01 2.82
N ALA A 74 -9.44 -9.02 2.38
CA ALA A 74 -9.30 -7.62 2.80
C ALA A 74 -7.83 -7.18 2.74
N SER A 75 -7.37 -6.38 3.71
CA SER A 75 -6.00 -5.85 3.78
C SER A 75 -4.87 -6.89 3.80
N ASN A 76 -5.14 -8.18 3.99
CA ASN A 76 -4.10 -9.20 3.81
C ASN A 76 -3.58 -9.25 2.36
N THR A 77 -4.32 -8.70 1.40
CA THR A 77 -3.86 -8.46 0.01
C THR A 77 -2.56 -7.67 -0.04
N LYS A 78 -2.33 -6.76 0.92
CA LYS A 78 -1.12 -5.94 0.98
C LYS A 78 0.17 -6.76 1.12
N LEU A 79 0.10 -8.02 1.56
CA LEU A 79 1.25 -8.92 1.57
C LEU A 79 1.72 -9.27 0.13
N PHE A 80 0.80 -9.38 -0.82
CA PHE A 80 1.13 -9.60 -2.23
C PHE A 80 1.77 -8.36 -2.84
N THR A 81 1.21 -7.18 -2.54
CA THR A 81 1.79 -5.88 -2.92
C THR A 81 3.17 -5.66 -2.30
N PHE A 82 3.33 -6.00 -1.02
CA PHE A 82 4.60 -5.93 -0.29
C PHE A 82 5.65 -6.81 -0.96
N TYR A 83 5.31 -8.06 -1.28
CA TYR A 83 6.21 -8.95 -2.00
C TYR A 83 6.58 -8.40 -3.39
N ALA A 84 5.60 -7.93 -4.17
CA ALA A 84 5.85 -7.30 -5.47
C ALA A 84 6.83 -6.13 -5.36
N ALA A 85 6.61 -5.26 -4.37
CA ALA A 85 7.48 -4.11 -4.11
C ALA A 85 8.91 -4.53 -3.73
N LEU A 86 9.08 -5.55 -2.89
CA LEU A 86 10.41 -6.10 -2.55
C LEU A 86 11.13 -6.63 -3.80
N LYS A 87 10.41 -7.34 -4.70
CA LYS A 87 10.98 -7.89 -5.94
C LYS A 87 11.34 -6.82 -6.96
N MET A 88 10.53 -5.78 -7.08
CA MET A 88 10.55 -4.89 -8.24
C MET A 88 11.06 -3.49 -7.94
N ILE A 89 10.87 -2.95 -6.74
CA ILE A 89 11.29 -1.59 -6.41
C ILE A 89 12.72 -1.62 -5.86
N PRO A 90 13.64 -0.78 -6.38
CA PRO A 90 14.98 -0.66 -5.80
C PRO A 90 14.93 -0.11 -4.36
N ASP A 91 16.05 -0.11 -3.65
CA ASP A 91 16.10 0.32 -2.23
C ASP A 91 15.66 1.76 -2.00
N SER A 92 15.75 2.62 -3.01
CA SER A 92 15.22 3.99 -2.99
C SER A 92 14.05 4.13 -3.96
N MET A 93 13.00 4.81 -3.53
CA MET A 93 11.81 5.03 -4.34
C MET A 93 12.14 5.86 -5.59
N PRO A 94 11.74 5.43 -6.80
CA PRO A 94 11.86 6.28 -7.98
C PRO A 94 10.80 7.39 -7.88
N SER A 95 11.19 8.57 -7.42
CA SER A 95 10.28 9.66 -7.08
C SER A 95 9.74 10.41 -8.30
N LEU A 96 10.61 10.71 -9.27
CA LEU A 96 10.23 11.36 -10.52
C LEU A 96 11.04 10.79 -11.70
N ARG A 97 10.47 10.91 -12.90
CA ARG A 97 11.23 10.84 -14.15
C ARG A 97 11.38 12.23 -14.72
N TYR A 98 12.54 12.56 -15.29
CA TYR A 98 12.77 13.91 -15.80
C TYR A 98 13.78 13.98 -16.95
N ILE A 99 13.70 15.06 -17.72
CA ILE A 99 14.74 15.53 -18.64
C ILE A 99 14.95 17.04 -18.44
N GLU A 100 16.16 17.48 -18.73
CA GLU A 100 16.45 18.89 -18.87
C GLU A 100 16.62 19.23 -20.35
N LYS A 101 15.94 20.29 -20.80
CA LYS A 101 16.04 20.81 -22.16
C LYS A 101 16.21 22.31 -22.09
N ASN A 102 17.44 22.80 -22.29
CA ASN A 102 17.79 24.22 -22.17
C ASN A 102 17.37 24.80 -20.79
N ASP A 103 16.46 25.79 -20.81
CA ASP A 103 15.89 26.46 -19.65
C ASP A 103 14.73 25.70 -18.98
N SER A 104 14.40 24.51 -19.48
CA SER A 104 13.20 23.76 -19.07
C SER A 104 13.56 22.45 -18.36
N LEU A 105 12.82 22.15 -17.30
CA LEU A 105 12.79 20.85 -16.62
C LEU A 105 11.42 20.22 -16.89
N ILE A 106 11.40 19.11 -17.63
CA ILE A 106 10.18 18.37 -17.95
C ILE A 106 10.19 17.10 -17.11
N PHE A 107 9.10 16.82 -16.39
CA PHE A 107 9.01 15.69 -15.48
C PHE A 107 7.68 14.94 -15.58
N TRP A 108 7.73 13.67 -15.20
CA TRP A 108 6.60 12.75 -15.16
C TRP A 108 6.55 12.08 -13.79
N GLY A 109 5.33 11.79 -13.34
CA GLY A 109 5.10 11.01 -12.13
C GLY A 109 5.45 9.53 -12.33
N THR A 110 5.74 8.85 -11.23
CA THR A 110 6.12 7.43 -11.16
C THR A 110 5.13 6.57 -10.37
N GLY A 111 4.11 7.19 -9.77
CA GLY A 111 3.25 6.57 -8.78
C GLY A 111 3.87 6.53 -7.37
N ASP A 112 5.02 7.17 -7.13
CA ASP A 112 5.60 7.21 -5.77
C ASP A 112 4.68 7.94 -4.78
N PRO A 113 4.14 7.26 -3.74
CA PRO A 113 3.21 7.87 -2.81
C PRO A 113 3.89 8.73 -1.74
N SER A 114 5.22 8.82 -1.71
CA SER A 114 5.96 9.46 -0.61
C SER A 114 6.02 10.99 -0.69
N PHE A 115 5.75 11.58 -1.86
CA PHE A 115 5.96 13.00 -2.13
C PHE A 115 5.07 13.90 -1.23
N LEU A 116 5.71 14.53 -0.24
CA LEU A 116 5.08 15.35 0.80
C LEU A 116 3.98 14.63 1.61
N GLN A 117 3.99 13.30 1.60
CA GLN A 117 2.99 12.49 2.29
C GLN A 117 3.04 12.69 3.81
N SER A 118 1.90 12.61 4.49
CA SER A 118 1.71 13.04 5.87
C SER A 118 2.62 12.35 6.89
N VAL A 119 3.01 11.09 6.65
CA VAL A 119 3.88 10.28 7.50
C VAL A 119 5.32 10.33 7.02
N LEU A 120 5.56 10.01 5.73
CA LEU A 120 6.87 9.88 5.10
C LEU A 120 7.57 11.23 4.90
N LYS A 121 6.78 12.26 4.59
CA LYS A 121 7.21 13.66 4.39
C LYS A 121 8.39 13.80 3.45
N ASP A 122 8.49 12.96 2.41
CA ASP A 122 9.62 13.02 1.49
C ASP A 122 9.62 14.35 0.74
N LYS A 123 10.74 15.08 0.85
CA LYS A 123 10.96 16.38 0.21
C LYS A 123 11.92 16.28 -0.97
N THR A 124 12.30 15.08 -1.42
CA THR A 124 13.28 14.92 -2.49
C THR A 124 12.79 15.54 -3.80
N ALA A 125 11.59 15.18 -4.26
CA ALA A 125 10.97 15.80 -5.43
C ALA A 125 10.72 17.31 -5.23
N TYR A 126 10.27 17.72 -4.04
CA TYR A 126 10.10 19.14 -3.69
C TYR A 126 11.39 19.94 -3.90
N ASN A 127 12.48 19.50 -3.27
CA ASN A 127 13.79 20.16 -3.32
C ASN A 127 14.34 20.17 -4.75
N PHE A 128 14.16 19.08 -5.50
CA PHE A 128 14.60 18.97 -6.89
C PHE A 128 13.85 19.95 -7.82
N LEU A 129 12.52 20.01 -7.72
CA LEU A 129 11.71 20.93 -8.53
C LEU A 129 11.93 22.40 -8.11
N LEU A 130 12.19 22.64 -6.82
CA LEU A 130 12.52 23.96 -6.32
C LEU A 130 13.93 24.40 -6.73
N ALA A 131 14.84 23.47 -7.02
CA ALA A 131 16.22 23.80 -7.37
C ALA A 131 16.32 24.55 -8.70
N GLY A 132 17.21 25.55 -8.73
CA GLY A 132 17.53 26.32 -9.93
C GLY A 132 16.40 27.22 -10.45
N ASN A 133 16.63 27.76 -11.65
CA ASN A 133 15.75 28.76 -12.28
C ASN A 133 15.06 28.23 -13.55
N LYS A 134 14.98 26.90 -13.70
CA LYS A 134 14.35 26.30 -14.88
C LYS A 134 12.84 26.44 -14.82
N LYS A 135 12.22 26.58 -15.99
CA LYS A 135 10.76 26.47 -16.16
C LYS A 135 10.35 25.03 -15.93
N LEU A 136 9.28 24.82 -15.17
CA LEU A 136 8.80 23.51 -14.76
C LEU A 136 7.64 23.08 -15.66
N PHE A 137 7.75 21.90 -16.26
CA PHE A 137 6.70 21.31 -17.08
C PHE A 137 6.33 19.92 -16.57
N PHE A 138 5.09 19.76 -16.12
CA PHE A 138 4.53 18.46 -15.78
C PHE A 138 3.87 17.83 -17.01
N ALA A 139 4.28 16.59 -17.32
CA ALA A 139 3.70 15.79 -18.38
C ALA A 139 2.84 14.65 -17.79
N PRO A 140 1.51 14.85 -17.67
CA PRO A 140 0.61 13.82 -17.13
C PRO A 140 0.33 12.70 -18.13
N GLY A 141 -0.37 11.66 -17.67
CA GLY A 141 -0.98 10.65 -18.54
C GLY A 141 -0.20 9.36 -18.65
N ARG A 142 0.71 9.10 -17.69
CA ARG A 142 1.37 7.80 -17.61
C ARG A 142 0.44 6.75 -17.01
N TYR A 143 -0.42 7.13 -16.08
CA TYR A 143 -1.42 6.22 -15.51
C TYR A 143 -2.59 6.03 -16.48
N THR A 144 -2.94 4.78 -16.73
CA THR A 144 -3.98 4.38 -17.72
C THR A 144 -5.16 3.64 -17.10
N GLY A 145 -5.20 3.51 -15.77
CA GLY A 145 -6.32 2.90 -15.06
C GLY A 145 -7.42 3.90 -14.70
N ASN A 146 -8.45 3.40 -14.03
CA ASN A 146 -9.51 4.22 -13.46
C ASN A 146 -9.06 4.87 -12.16
N PHE A 147 -9.65 6.01 -11.78
CA PHE A 147 -9.31 6.69 -10.53
C PHE A 147 -9.68 5.87 -9.27
N PHE A 148 -10.59 4.90 -9.39
CA PHE A 148 -10.86 3.87 -8.38
C PHE A 148 -10.53 2.47 -8.90
N GLY A 149 -10.09 1.59 -8.00
CA GLY A 149 -9.90 0.17 -8.27
C GLY A 149 -11.21 -0.54 -8.61
N ALA A 150 -11.11 -1.62 -9.38
CA ALA A 150 -12.28 -2.43 -9.72
C ALA A 150 -12.90 -3.06 -8.45
N GLY A 151 -14.20 -2.90 -8.25
CA GLY A 151 -14.91 -3.45 -7.10
C GLY A 151 -14.86 -2.59 -5.83
N TRP A 152 -14.31 -1.37 -5.91
CA TRP A 152 -14.43 -0.36 -4.86
C TRP A 152 -15.86 0.21 -4.82
N ALA A 153 -16.36 0.51 -3.62
CA ALA A 153 -17.69 1.10 -3.48
C ALA A 153 -17.64 2.59 -3.86
N TRP A 154 -18.59 3.05 -4.67
CA TRP A 154 -18.54 4.42 -5.19
C TRP A 154 -18.86 5.47 -4.11
N ASP A 155 -19.59 5.08 -3.06
CA ASP A 155 -20.06 5.93 -1.98
C ASP A 155 -19.00 6.21 -0.90
N ASP A 156 -17.91 5.43 -0.87
CA ASP A 156 -16.76 5.61 0.03
C ASP A 156 -15.81 6.76 -0.44
N TYR A 157 -16.13 7.46 -1.53
CA TYR A 157 -15.27 8.47 -2.17
C TYR A 157 -14.82 9.64 -1.27
N ASN A 158 -15.50 9.83 -0.14
CA ASN A 158 -15.22 10.88 0.84
C ASN A 158 -14.31 10.38 1.98
N ASP A 159 -14.10 9.08 2.08
CA ASP A 159 -13.29 8.46 3.12
C ASP A 159 -11.81 8.39 2.70
N TYR A 160 -10.93 8.70 3.65
CA TYR A 160 -9.48 8.83 3.41
C TYR A 160 -8.84 7.58 2.79
N TYR A 161 -9.40 6.39 3.05
CA TYR A 161 -8.86 5.12 2.56
C TYR A 161 -9.17 4.86 1.08
N GLN A 162 -9.89 5.76 0.41
CA GLN A 162 -10.28 5.68 -0.99
C GLN A 162 -9.77 6.90 -1.80
N ALA A 163 -8.52 7.30 -1.57
CA ALA A 163 -7.88 8.33 -2.39
C ALA A 163 -7.71 7.88 -3.86
N GLU A 164 -7.89 8.80 -4.81
CA GLU A 164 -7.83 8.47 -6.25
C GLU A 164 -6.42 8.07 -6.69
N ILE A 165 -6.33 6.98 -7.44
CA ILE A 165 -5.08 6.47 -7.99
C ILE A 165 -4.62 7.35 -9.16
N ASN A 166 -3.35 7.75 -9.16
CA ASN A 166 -2.77 8.63 -10.17
C ASN A 166 -1.25 8.47 -10.33
N ASP A 167 -0.68 9.05 -11.38
CA ASP A 167 0.75 8.94 -11.70
C ASP A 167 1.66 9.84 -10.85
N LEU A 168 1.17 10.95 -10.31
CA LEU A 168 1.92 11.84 -9.42
C LEU A 168 1.15 12.13 -8.11
N PRO A 169 1.19 11.21 -7.13
CA PRO A 169 0.63 11.45 -5.80
C PRO A 169 1.25 12.67 -5.13
N LEU A 170 0.43 13.46 -4.45
CA LEU A 170 0.88 14.64 -3.69
C LEU A 170 0.06 14.73 -2.41
N LEU A 171 0.73 14.87 -1.26
CA LEU A 171 0.03 15.18 0.01
C LEU A 171 -1.08 14.16 0.31
N ASP A 172 -0.75 12.87 0.16
CA ASP A 172 -1.66 11.73 0.39
C ASP A 172 -2.85 11.67 -0.58
N ASN A 173 -2.93 12.57 -1.56
CA ASN A 173 -4.12 12.88 -2.35
C ASN A 173 -5.34 13.28 -1.49
N THR A 174 -5.10 13.90 -0.33
CA THR A 174 -6.18 14.31 0.59
C THR A 174 -6.12 15.79 0.98
N VAL A 175 -7.27 16.31 1.39
CA VAL A 175 -7.42 17.57 2.10
C VAL A 175 -7.66 17.24 3.56
N TRP A 176 -6.84 17.82 4.43
CA TRP A 176 -6.98 17.74 5.88
C TRP A 176 -7.84 18.89 6.38
N VAL A 177 -8.83 18.52 7.19
CA VAL A 177 -9.61 19.47 7.98
C VAL A 177 -9.40 19.22 9.46
N LYS A 178 -9.06 20.27 10.19
CA LYS A 178 -8.86 20.23 11.64
C LYS A 178 -9.66 21.32 12.33
N GLY A 179 -10.51 20.95 13.28
CA GLY A 179 -11.23 21.86 14.15
C GLY A 179 -10.29 22.75 14.97
N ASN A 180 -10.79 23.88 15.45
CA ASN A 180 -10.02 24.81 16.27
C ASN A 180 -10.82 25.29 17.48
N ALA A 181 -10.11 25.84 18.48
CA ALA A 181 -10.70 26.29 19.74
C ALA A 181 -11.71 27.45 19.61
N ARG A 182 -11.81 28.09 18.43
CA ARG A 182 -12.75 29.18 18.15
C ARG A 182 -14.06 28.69 17.52
N GLY A 183 -14.26 27.38 17.43
CA GLY A 183 -15.48 26.80 16.86
C GLY A 183 -15.50 26.74 15.33
N GLY A 184 -14.37 26.95 14.67
CA GLY A 184 -14.18 26.78 13.23
C GLY A 184 -13.22 25.64 12.89
N PHE A 185 -12.74 25.61 11.65
CA PHE A 185 -11.75 24.64 11.20
C PHE A 185 -10.67 25.27 10.31
N SER A 186 -9.58 24.54 10.13
CA SER A 186 -8.49 24.86 9.20
C SER A 186 -8.43 23.82 8.09
N VAL A 187 -7.99 24.25 6.91
CA VAL A 187 -7.88 23.42 5.70
C VAL A 187 -6.43 23.37 5.28
N THR A 188 -5.93 22.17 4.97
CA THR A 188 -4.60 21.96 4.39
C THR A 188 -4.70 20.91 3.29
N PRO A 189 -4.23 21.17 2.07
CA PRO A 189 -3.51 22.37 1.62
C PRO A 189 -4.41 23.62 1.49
N LYS A 190 -3.82 24.82 1.66
CA LYS A 190 -4.59 26.07 1.76
C LYS A 190 -5.31 26.47 0.47
N ASN A 191 -4.80 26.06 -0.69
CA ASN A 191 -5.43 26.31 -1.99
C ASN A 191 -6.87 25.77 -2.09
N PHE A 192 -7.24 24.75 -1.29
CA PHE A 192 -8.61 24.25 -1.22
C PHE A 192 -9.54 25.08 -0.33
N SER A 193 -9.06 26.10 0.40
CA SER A 193 -9.89 26.82 1.36
C SER A 193 -11.10 27.50 0.71
N ALA A 194 -10.95 28.00 -0.52
CA ALA A 194 -12.04 28.61 -1.30
C ALA A 194 -13.05 27.59 -1.85
N CYS A 195 -12.77 26.30 -1.75
CA CYS A 195 -13.62 25.21 -2.21
C CYS A 195 -14.65 24.75 -1.16
N PHE A 196 -14.60 25.27 0.06
CA PHE A 196 -15.51 24.88 1.14
C PHE A 196 -16.76 25.75 1.11
N ILE A 197 -17.91 25.11 0.91
CA ILE A 197 -19.20 25.77 0.74
C ILE A 197 -20.06 25.52 1.98
N LYS A 198 -20.37 26.61 2.68
CA LYS A 198 -21.21 26.58 3.87
C LYS A 198 -22.68 26.50 3.49
N ASP A 199 -23.36 25.44 3.91
CA ASP A 199 -24.81 25.39 3.94
C ASP A 199 -25.31 26.15 5.19
N SER A 200 -25.66 27.43 5.00
CA SER A 200 -26.16 28.29 6.08
C SER A 200 -27.53 27.90 6.61
N THR A 201 -28.26 27.03 5.90
CA THR A 201 -29.61 26.60 6.29
C THR A 201 -29.59 25.46 7.29
N LYS A 202 -28.49 24.70 7.37
CA LYS A 202 -28.32 23.58 8.30
C LYS A 202 -27.54 24.02 9.54
N THR A 203 -28.26 24.35 10.61
CA THR A 203 -27.68 24.90 11.86
C THR A 203 -27.75 23.94 13.05
N THR A 204 -28.24 22.72 12.86
CA THR A 204 -28.37 21.69 13.90
C THR A 204 -27.78 20.35 13.43
N GLY A 205 -27.60 19.42 14.37
CA GLY A 205 -26.99 18.11 14.12
C GLY A 205 -25.47 18.09 14.25
N ASP A 206 -24.87 16.95 13.92
CA ASP A 206 -23.42 16.78 13.94
C ASP A 206 -22.75 17.56 12.80
N PHE A 207 -21.55 18.06 13.05
CA PHE A 207 -20.73 18.70 12.02
C PHE A 207 -20.33 17.67 10.95
N PHE A 208 -20.48 18.01 9.68
CA PHE A 208 -20.02 17.19 8.57
C PHE A 208 -19.29 18.02 7.53
N ILE A 209 -18.41 17.36 6.79
CA ILE A 209 -17.89 17.84 5.52
C ILE A 209 -18.00 16.71 4.51
N LYS A 210 -18.57 17.02 3.36
CA LYS A 210 -18.72 16.09 2.25
C LYS A 210 -18.27 16.74 0.95
N ARG A 211 -17.30 16.13 0.28
CA ARG A 211 -16.92 16.54 -1.08
C ARG A 211 -18.05 16.21 -2.05
N LYS A 212 -18.26 17.01 -3.09
CA LYS A 212 -19.07 16.60 -4.25
C LYS A 212 -18.34 15.52 -5.04
N PHE A 213 -19.05 14.51 -5.53
CA PHE A 213 -18.43 13.32 -6.11
C PHE A 213 -17.40 13.60 -7.22
N ASN A 214 -17.68 14.51 -8.14
CA ASN A 214 -16.84 14.80 -9.32
C ASN A 214 -16.07 16.13 -9.27
N THR A 215 -16.19 16.90 -8.18
CA THR A 215 -15.53 18.20 -8.07
C THR A 215 -14.84 18.35 -6.72
N ASN A 216 -13.88 19.27 -6.65
CA ASN A 216 -13.30 19.71 -5.38
C ASN A 216 -14.14 20.84 -4.80
N GLU A 217 -15.38 20.53 -4.45
CA GLU A 217 -16.28 21.39 -3.70
C GLU A 217 -16.69 20.62 -2.44
N PHE A 218 -16.54 21.23 -1.26
CA PHE A 218 -16.70 20.57 0.03
C PHE A 218 -17.83 21.24 0.80
N ASP A 219 -19.00 20.60 0.80
CA ASP A 219 -20.19 21.09 1.50
C ASP A 219 -20.08 20.79 3.00
N TYR A 220 -20.41 21.79 3.82
CA TYR A 220 -20.42 21.64 5.28
C TYR A 220 -21.57 22.44 5.91
N ASN A 221 -22.07 21.98 7.06
CA ASN A 221 -23.17 22.64 7.78
C ASN A 221 -22.70 23.77 8.71
N ALA A 222 -23.62 24.68 9.02
CA ALA A 222 -23.41 25.85 9.87
C ALA A 222 -23.49 25.55 11.37
N VAL A 223 -22.74 24.56 11.84
CA VAL A 223 -22.62 24.21 13.27
C VAL A 223 -21.21 24.50 13.79
N THR A 224 -21.08 24.71 15.11
CA THR A 224 -19.79 24.91 15.77
C THR A 224 -18.95 23.65 15.65
N VAL A 225 -17.72 23.78 15.14
CA VAL A 225 -16.80 22.65 14.99
C VAL A 225 -16.07 22.38 16.30
N LYS A 226 -16.08 21.12 16.73
CA LYS A 226 -15.32 20.69 17.91
C LYS A 226 -13.82 20.82 17.64
N SER A 227 -13.05 21.21 18.65
CA SER A 227 -11.60 21.46 18.51
C SER A 227 -10.78 20.19 18.22
N ASP A 228 -11.30 19.02 18.57
CA ASP A 228 -10.71 17.70 18.32
C ASP A 228 -11.15 17.08 16.98
N TYR A 229 -12.01 17.77 16.22
CA TYR A 229 -12.47 17.30 14.92
C TYR A 229 -11.30 17.18 13.95
N THR A 230 -11.18 16.03 13.30
CA THR A 230 -10.24 15.79 12.21
C THR A 230 -10.90 14.98 11.11
N GLN A 231 -10.68 15.38 9.86
CA GLN A 231 -11.09 14.59 8.70
C GLN A 231 -10.03 14.71 7.61
N GLN A 232 -9.75 13.59 6.95
CA GLN A 232 -8.99 13.54 5.72
C GLN A 232 -9.97 13.19 4.60
N ILE A 233 -10.02 14.02 3.56
CA ILE A 233 -10.97 13.88 2.47
C ILE A 233 -10.19 13.77 1.17
N PRO A 234 -10.30 12.67 0.40
CA PRO A 234 -9.72 12.59 -0.92
C PRO A 234 -10.16 13.75 -1.81
N PHE A 235 -9.22 14.44 -2.45
CA PHE A 235 -9.57 15.40 -3.49
C PHE A 235 -9.71 14.71 -4.85
N LYS A 236 -10.53 15.29 -5.73
CA LYS A 236 -10.62 14.92 -7.13
C LYS A 236 -9.30 15.25 -7.85
N VAL A 237 -8.62 14.23 -8.35
CA VAL A 237 -7.35 14.40 -9.05
C VAL A 237 -7.60 14.84 -10.49
N SER A 238 -6.85 15.83 -10.94
CA SER A 238 -6.82 16.28 -12.34
C SER A 238 -5.47 16.95 -12.63
N PRO A 239 -5.03 17.04 -13.91
CA PRO A 239 -3.83 17.80 -14.25
C PRO A 239 -3.84 19.24 -13.72
N ALA A 240 -5.01 19.90 -13.73
CA ALA A 240 -5.18 21.24 -13.17
C ALA A 240 -5.03 21.27 -11.64
N THR A 241 -5.65 20.32 -10.93
CA THR A 241 -5.50 20.17 -9.46
C THR A 241 -4.02 19.95 -9.10
N THR A 242 -3.35 19.02 -9.79
CA THR A 242 -1.94 18.67 -9.55
C THR A 242 -1.02 19.86 -9.78
N VAL A 243 -1.14 20.55 -10.92
CA VAL A 243 -0.32 21.73 -11.22
C VAL A 243 -0.62 22.88 -10.27
N GLY A 244 -1.89 23.12 -9.91
CA GLY A 244 -2.26 24.14 -8.93
C GLY A 244 -1.64 23.88 -7.56
N LEU A 245 -1.64 22.63 -7.11
CA LEU A 245 -1.00 22.22 -5.85
C LEU A 245 0.52 22.37 -5.91
N LEU A 246 1.16 21.97 -7.00
CA LEU A 246 2.60 22.13 -7.18
C LEU A 246 2.99 23.61 -7.20
N ALA A 247 2.22 24.45 -7.89
CA ALA A 247 2.49 25.89 -7.98
C ALA A 247 2.35 26.59 -6.61
N ASP A 248 1.30 26.26 -5.85
CA ASP A 248 1.10 26.74 -4.48
C ASP A 248 2.25 26.29 -3.57
N THR A 249 2.63 25.02 -3.64
CA THR A 249 3.65 24.41 -2.78
C THR A 249 5.06 24.90 -3.09
N LEU A 250 5.43 25.01 -4.38
CA LEU A 250 6.76 25.41 -4.82
C LEU A 250 6.94 26.92 -4.92
N HIS A 251 5.84 27.70 -4.86
CA HIS A 251 5.82 29.12 -5.19
C HIS A 251 6.45 29.43 -6.55
N LYS A 252 6.24 28.54 -7.53
CA LYS A 252 6.76 28.61 -8.90
C LYS A 252 5.68 28.25 -9.90
N SER A 253 5.74 28.83 -11.10
CA SER A 253 4.88 28.38 -12.21
C SER A 253 5.27 26.94 -12.58
N VAL A 254 4.26 26.08 -12.68
CA VAL A 254 4.37 24.75 -13.26
C VAL A 254 3.37 24.72 -14.41
N GLU A 255 3.82 24.32 -15.60
CA GLU A 255 2.98 24.28 -16.79
C GLU A 255 2.71 22.83 -17.21
N LEU A 256 1.58 22.60 -17.85
CA LEU A 256 1.29 21.30 -18.46
C LEU A 256 1.96 21.21 -19.82
N ILE A 257 2.52 20.05 -20.13
CA ILE A 257 2.98 19.72 -21.48
C ILE A 257 2.47 18.34 -21.89
N ASN A 258 2.02 18.22 -23.14
CA ASN A 258 1.71 16.92 -23.71
C ASN A 258 2.98 16.33 -24.32
N MET A 259 3.67 15.47 -23.57
CA MET A 259 4.90 14.83 -24.03
C MET A 259 5.00 13.40 -23.52
N LYS A 260 5.17 12.43 -24.43
CA LYS A 260 5.53 11.06 -24.06
C LYS A 260 6.93 11.05 -23.44
N MET A 261 7.09 10.27 -22.37
CA MET A 261 8.38 10.15 -21.68
C MET A 261 9.41 9.51 -22.63
N PRO A 262 10.55 10.17 -22.89
CA PRO A 262 11.58 9.60 -23.75
C PRO A 262 12.39 8.53 -23.00
N SER A 263 13.02 7.62 -23.76
CA SER A 263 13.82 6.52 -23.18
C SER A 263 15.02 7.00 -22.35
N ASN A 264 15.55 8.20 -22.64
CA ASN A 264 16.66 8.81 -21.92
C ASN A 264 16.23 9.60 -20.67
N ALA A 265 14.95 9.59 -20.28
CA ALA A 265 14.48 10.25 -19.07
C ALA A 265 15.18 9.67 -17.83
N LYS A 266 15.84 10.54 -17.07
CA LYS A 266 16.53 10.18 -15.82
C LYS A 266 15.51 9.90 -14.73
N THR A 267 15.94 9.16 -13.71
CA THR A 267 15.15 8.90 -12.50
C THR A 267 15.74 9.71 -11.35
N LEU A 268 14.89 10.47 -10.66
CA LEU A 268 15.19 11.02 -9.35
C LEU A 268 14.79 9.98 -8.30
N TYR A 269 15.72 9.55 -7.46
CA TYR A 269 15.44 8.63 -6.36
C TYR A 269 15.19 9.41 -5.07
N GLY A 270 14.12 9.05 -4.37
CA GLY A 270 13.67 9.67 -3.12
C GLY A 270 13.95 8.79 -1.90
N THR A 271 13.00 8.78 -0.97
CA THR A 271 13.10 8.04 0.31
C THR A 271 13.34 6.53 0.15
N SER A 272 13.69 5.87 1.26
CA SER A 272 13.86 4.42 1.30
C SER A 272 12.56 3.69 0.98
N ARG A 273 12.62 2.68 0.12
CA ARG A 273 11.52 1.76 -0.17
C ARG A 273 10.96 1.17 1.11
N ASP A 274 11.82 0.74 2.03
CA ASP A 274 11.39 0.08 3.25
C ASP A 274 10.58 1.02 4.16
N SER A 275 10.91 2.32 4.18
CA SER A 275 10.09 3.32 4.89
C SER A 275 8.68 3.41 4.32
N VAL A 276 8.54 3.35 2.99
CA VAL A 276 7.22 3.34 2.33
C VAL A 276 6.47 2.04 2.59
N LEU A 277 7.15 0.89 2.59
CA LEU A 277 6.53 -0.39 2.91
C LEU A 277 6.04 -0.44 4.36
N LYS A 278 6.77 0.14 5.31
CA LYS A 278 6.29 0.35 6.69
C LYS A 278 5.05 1.23 6.76
N ALA A 279 5.08 2.36 6.05
CA ALA A 279 3.95 3.29 6.01
C ALA A 279 2.70 2.64 5.39
N MET A 280 2.86 1.66 4.49
CA MET A 280 1.77 0.84 4.00
C MET A 280 1.27 -0.15 5.05
N LEU A 281 2.17 -0.95 5.64
CA LEU A 281 1.80 -2.14 6.39
C LEU A 281 1.30 -1.84 7.81
N LEU A 282 1.95 -0.92 8.54
CA LEU A 282 1.64 -0.66 9.95
C LEU A 282 0.23 -0.05 10.14
N PRO A 283 -0.15 1.06 9.46
CA PRO A 283 -1.52 1.57 9.52
C PRO A 283 -2.47 0.89 8.52
N SER A 284 -1.99 -0.06 7.72
CA SER A 284 -2.74 -0.69 6.61
C SER A 284 -3.22 0.31 5.54
N ASP A 285 -2.36 1.25 5.13
CA ASP A 285 -2.70 2.32 4.18
C ASP A 285 -3.04 1.77 2.78
N ASN A 286 -4.28 1.98 2.33
CA ASN A 286 -4.77 1.50 1.04
C ASN A 286 -4.12 2.25 -0.13
N PHE A 287 -3.97 3.56 -0.01
CA PHE A 287 -3.49 4.40 -1.10
C PHE A 287 -2.04 4.06 -1.43
N ILE A 288 -1.19 3.91 -0.42
CA ILE A 288 0.21 3.49 -0.61
C ILE A 288 0.27 2.12 -1.30
N ALA A 289 -0.61 1.18 -0.96
CA ALA A 289 -0.63 -0.14 -1.58
C ALA A 289 -0.96 -0.09 -3.09
N GLU A 290 -1.95 0.69 -3.50
CA GLU A 290 -2.26 0.88 -4.93
C GLU A 290 -1.11 1.55 -5.67
N GLN A 291 -0.51 2.56 -5.06
CA GLN A 291 0.57 3.34 -5.64
C GLN A 291 1.85 2.52 -5.80
N LEU A 292 2.18 1.64 -4.85
CA LEU A 292 3.33 0.73 -4.98
C LEU A 292 3.22 -0.21 -6.19
N LEU A 293 2.01 -0.64 -6.60
CA LEU A 293 1.83 -1.40 -7.84
C LEU A 293 2.10 -0.54 -9.09
N LEU A 294 1.80 0.75 -9.05
CA LEU A 294 2.22 1.67 -10.12
C LEU A 294 3.73 1.86 -10.13
N VAL A 295 4.36 2.02 -8.96
CA VAL A 295 5.82 2.13 -8.86
C VAL A 295 6.49 0.90 -9.46
N CYS A 296 6.03 -0.30 -9.13
CA CYS A 296 6.48 -1.55 -9.75
C CYS A 296 6.31 -1.53 -11.29
N GLY A 297 5.21 -0.97 -11.78
CA GLY A 297 4.91 -0.83 -13.20
C GLY A 297 5.96 -0.06 -14.01
N ASN A 298 6.73 0.83 -13.39
CA ASN A 298 7.84 1.53 -14.06
C ASN A 298 8.92 0.58 -14.62
N LYS A 299 9.07 -0.63 -14.08
CA LYS A 299 10.00 -1.63 -14.62
C LYS A 299 9.45 -2.40 -15.81
N ILE A 300 8.15 -2.33 -16.06
CA ILE A 300 7.46 -3.10 -17.11
C ILE A 300 7.31 -2.26 -18.37
N SER A 301 6.83 -1.01 -18.24
CA SER A 301 6.59 -0.13 -19.38
C SER A 301 6.68 1.36 -19.01
N ASP A 302 6.62 2.23 -20.03
CA ASP A 302 6.48 3.67 -19.85
C ASP A 302 5.10 4.06 -19.27
N THR A 303 4.07 3.26 -19.51
CA THR A 303 2.74 3.38 -18.87
C THR A 303 2.68 2.72 -17.49
N LEU A 304 1.88 3.31 -16.60
CA LEU A 304 1.56 2.78 -15.27
C LEU A 304 0.15 2.18 -15.31
N ASN A 305 0.03 0.91 -14.89
CA ASN A 305 -1.24 0.20 -14.91
C ASN A 305 -1.24 -0.95 -13.88
N THR A 306 -2.15 -0.88 -12.91
CA THR A 306 -2.26 -1.85 -11.80
C THR A 306 -2.46 -3.27 -12.30
N GLU A 307 -3.42 -3.51 -13.20
CA GLU A 307 -3.74 -4.84 -13.71
C GLU A 307 -2.54 -5.47 -14.43
N LYS A 308 -1.88 -4.72 -15.33
CA LYS A 308 -0.68 -5.21 -16.03
C LYS A 308 0.44 -5.54 -15.05
N THR A 309 0.63 -4.74 -14.01
CA THR A 309 1.62 -5.03 -12.98
C THR A 309 1.28 -6.30 -12.20
N ILE A 310 0.03 -6.47 -11.76
CA ILE A 310 -0.42 -7.68 -11.06
C ILE A 310 -0.20 -8.91 -11.94
N GLN A 311 -0.60 -8.87 -13.21
CA GLN A 311 -0.39 -9.99 -14.15
C GLN A 311 1.10 -10.30 -14.34
N TYR A 312 1.94 -9.28 -14.40
CA TYR A 312 3.39 -9.48 -14.46
C TYR A 312 3.93 -10.16 -13.20
N VAL A 313 3.51 -9.73 -12.02
CA VAL A 313 3.96 -10.33 -10.75
C VAL A 313 3.48 -11.78 -10.63
N LEU A 314 2.20 -12.04 -10.94
CA LEU A 314 1.63 -13.39 -10.94
C LEU A 314 2.39 -14.32 -11.88
N LYS A 315 2.72 -13.84 -13.08
CA LYS A 315 3.45 -14.64 -14.08
C LYS A 315 4.91 -14.89 -13.72
N ASN A 316 5.62 -13.91 -13.17
CA ASN A 316 7.09 -13.96 -13.06
C ASN A 316 7.60 -14.27 -11.65
N TYR A 317 6.82 -13.99 -10.61
CA TYR A 317 7.26 -14.13 -9.22
C TYR A 317 6.34 -15.00 -8.36
N LEU A 318 5.10 -15.23 -8.79
CA LEU A 318 4.07 -15.98 -8.05
C LEU A 318 3.43 -17.09 -8.89
N ALA A 319 4.15 -17.61 -9.90
CA ALA A 319 3.64 -18.65 -10.80
C ALA A 319 3.42 -19.99 -10.08
N ASP A 320 4.22 -20.25 -9.04
CA ASP A 320 4.22 -21.50 -8.27
C ASP A 320 3.33 -21.43 -7.02
N LEU A 321 2.40 -20.46 -6.95
CA LEU A 321 1.45 -20.42 -5.85
C LEU A 321 0.59 -21.69 -5.81
N PRO A 322 0.24 -22.19 -4.60
CA PRO A 322 -0.55 -23.42 -4.45
C PRO A 322 -1.88 -23.38 -5.19
N GLN A 323 -2.55 -22.22 -5.17
CA GLN A 323 -3.76 -21.97 -5.93
C GLN A 323 -3.53 -20.83 -6.93
N LYS A 324 -4.45 -20.69 -7.89
CA LYS A 324 -4.46 -19.54 -8.80
C LYS A 324 -5.24 -18.39 -8.16
N PRO A 325 -4.60 -17.39 -7.52
CA PRO A 325 -5.32 -16.31 -6.87
C PRO A 325 -6.06 -15.45 -7.89
N ARG A 326 -7.14 -14.80 -7.43
CA ARG A 326 -7.72 -13.64 -8.12
C ARG A 326 -7.27 -12.38 -7.39
N TRP A 327 -6.22 -11.75 -7.88
CA TRP A 327 -5.68 -10.51 -7.35
C TRP A 327 -6.08 -9.34 -8.25
N ILE A 328 -6.77 -8.34 -7.70
CA ILE A 328 -7.45 -7.27 -8.44
C ILE A 328 -6.86 -5.89 -8.12
N ASP A 329 -6.56 -5.61 -6.86
CA ASP A 329 -6.02 -4.33 -6.41
C ASP A 329 -4.90 -4.50 -5.38
N GLY A 330 -4.16 -3.44 -5.08
CA GLY A 330 -3.02 -3.52 -4.15
C GLY A 330 -3.42 -3.57 -2.68
N SER A 331 -4.54 -2.94 -2.34
CA SER A 331 -4.97 -2.65 -0.97
C SER A 331 -5.81 -3.74 -0.33
N GLY A 332 -6.55 -4.51 -1.13
CA GLY A 332 -7.58 -5.43 -0.65
C GLY A 332 -8.96 -4.80 -0.45
N LEU A 333 -9.15 -3.54 -0.84
CA LEU A 333 -10.45 -2.87 -0.76
C LEU A 333 -11.47 -3.46 -1.75
N SER A 334 -10.98 -3.96 -2.89
CA SER A 334 -11.79 -4.69 -3.84
C SER A 334 -12.33 -5.98 -3.25
N ARG A 335 -13.66 -6.09 -3.24
CA ARG A 335 -14.38 -7.32 -2.89
C ARG A 335 -14.16 -8.46 -3.90
N MET A 336 -13.51 -8.17 -5.03
CA MET A 336 -13.23 -9.13 -6.09
C MET A 336 -11.91 -9.89 -5.87
N ASN A 337 -11.09 -9.48 -4.90
CA ASN A 337 -9.91 -10.25 -4.50
C ASN A 337 -10.34 -11.60 -3.90
N LEU A 338 -9.68 -12.67 -4.32
CA LEU A 338 -9.86 -14.02 -3.78
C LEU A 338 -8.51 -14.70 -3.61
N LEU A 339 -8.11 -14.93 -2.36
CA LEU A 339 -6.85 -15.57 -1.98
C LEU A 339 -7.12 -16.75 -1.05
N SER A 340 -6.28 -17.78 -1.08
CA SER A 340 -6.38 -18.91 -0.15
C SER A 340 -5.39 -18.78 1.03
N PRO A 341 -5.68 -19.37 2.20
CA PRO A 341 -4.70 -19.49 3.28
C PRO A 341 -3.38 -20.12 2.84
N ASP A 342 -3.40 -21.13 1.96
CA ASP A 342 -2.19 -21.75 1.41
C ASP A 342 -1.36 -20.75 0.59
N ASP A 343 -2.00 -19.94 -0.26
CA ASP A 343 -1.31 -18.87 -1.01
C ASP A 343 -0.68 -17.85 -0.06
N MET A 344 -1.37 -17.52 1.03
CA MET A 344 -0.87 -16.57 2.02
C MET A 344 0.40 -17.07 2.70
N ILE A 345 0.44 -18.36 3.09
CA ILE A 345 1.64 -18.99 3.64
C ILE A 345 2.77 -18.98 2.62
N ALA A 346 2.48 -19.31 1.36
CA ALA A 346 3.48 -19.29 0.30
C ALA A 346 4.08 -17.88 0.13
N VAL A 347 3.25 -16.84 0.09
CA VAL A 347 3.71 -15.44 0.01
C VAL A 347 4.50 -15.02 1.25
N LEU A 348 4.07 -15.39 2.46
CA LEU A 348 4.82 -15.11 3.69
C LEU A 348 6.22 -15.75 3.70
N ASN A 349 6.34 -16.99 3.22
CA ASN A 349 7.63 -17.66 3.07
C ASN A 349 8.52 -16.95 2.04
N LEU A 350 7.94 -16.53 0.91
CA LEU A 350 8.66 -15.77 -0.12
C LEU A 350 9.14 -14.41 0.40
N ILE A 351 8.30 -13.70 1.15
CA ILE A 351 8.66 -12.43 1.81
C ILE A 351 9.81 -12.65 2.80
N SER A 352 9.70 -13.66 3.67
CA SER A 352 10.73 -13.97 4.66
C SER A 352 12.09 -14.21 4.00
N LYS A 353 12.09 -15.00 2.92
CA LYS A 353 13.28 -15.26 2.11
C LYS A 353 13.83 -14.01 1.42
N GLU A 354 12.96 -13.16 0.89
CA GLU A 354 13.38 -11.95 0.16
C GLU A 354 13.97 -10.89 1.11
N VAL A 355 13.37 -10.69 2.29
CA VAL A 355 13.89 -9.75 3.28
C VAL A 355 15.17 -10.29 3.92
N ASN A 356 15.25 -11.62 4.12
CA ASN A 356 16.40 -12.34 4.68
C ASN A 356 16.94 -11.74 5.99
N ASN A 357 16.06 -11.11 6.77
CA ASN A 357 16.36 -10.48 8.04
C ASN A 357 15.07 -10.39 8.84
N GLN A 358 14.93 -11.27 9.84
CA GLN A 358 13.69 -11.39 10.61
C GLN A 358 13.36 -10.13 11.41
N ALA A 359 14.36 -9.52 12.05
CA ALA A 359 14.16 -8.30 12.83
C ALA A 359 13.64 -7.16 11.93
N LYS A 360 14.22 -7.02 10.75
CA LYS A 360 13.78 -6.04 9.74
C LYS A 360 12.36 -6.35 9.22
N LEU A 361 12.04 -7.62 8.97
CA LEU A 361 10.69 -8.02 8.52
C LEU A 361 9.64 -7.67 9.58
N PHE A 362 9.89 -8.02 10.84
CA PHE A 362 8.92 -7.81 11.93
C PHE A 362 8.78 -6.34 12.28
N ASP A 363 9.80 -5.52 12.09
CA ASP A 363 9.75 -4.07 12.19
C ASP A 363 8.92 -3.41 11.05
N MET A 364 8.54 -4.16 10.01
CA MET A 364 7.63 -3.70 8.96
C MET A 364 6.20 -4.23 9.09
N LEU A 365 5.95 -5.21 9.95
CA LEU A 365 4.63 -5.83 10.13
C LEU A 365 4.02 -5.37 11.48
N PRO A 366 2.67 -5.33 11.59
CA PRO A 366 1.99 -4.96 12.84
C PRO A 366 2.29 -5.86 14.04
#